data_AF-A0A1I8PIF1-F1
#
_entry.id   AF-A0A1I8PIF1-F1
#
_cell.length_a   1.000
_cell.length_b   1.000
_cell.length_c   1.000
_cell.angle_alpha   90.00
_cell.angle_beta   90.00
_cell.angle_gamma   90.00
#
_symmetry.space_group_name_H-M   'P 1'
#
loop_
_entity.id
_entity.type
_entity.pdbx_description
1 polymer ?
#
loop_
_entity_poly.entity_id
_entity_poly.type
_entity_poly.pdbx_seq_one_letter_code
_entity_poly.pdbx_strand_id
1 'polypeptide(L)'
;MTVLITRYPKEQNLYTGMSLSNFVQRLLDKRCVAFVGDSDSYLLLDGEKGEGHKSYPNVGQPNENGPLILKNCLSYDEVKLSALLSISSLSELLNDGNRFNNGIPEKNLTKIEREGVVMGIIGARFERPLFMEYQDVIISSDQNVAHRGYGYEESESEDTAKDDVNLKRMLEYRKLWRKFYQEKDFLYHKTPSDKQRFAFCKMSDTNAEIFDNILMKKRYTITFDTLLLEAQSRAEECNKQAYIHIVGIGLGVWKKASHQTEIFLETFSQRVRHLLPKLNNIGVLNFSWFHKTEWHDLKDKGFIESPSHPLGGILTFMNKRNPAEKLKADYENMLLIISYAWDGNALPGNEFWFGSLNGSNDPSTACSTLITELHNPHINQQWHRARRQLSTSF
;
A
#
# COMPACT_ATOMS: atom_id res chain seq x y z
N MET A 1 19.13 5.31 12.77
CA MET A 1 18.45 4.62 11.64
C MET A 1 19.14 3.32 11.25
N THR A 2 20.47 3.31 11.17
CA THR A 2 21.28 2.26 10.52
C THR A 2 21.18 0.83 11.11
N VAL A 3 20.82 0.66 12.38
CA VAL A 3 20.87 -0.66 13.05
C VAL A 3 19.52 -1.40 13.07
N LEU A 4 18.39 -0.69 12.93
CA LEU A 4 17.08 -1.25 13.28
C LEU A 4 16.28 -1.82 12.11
N ILE A 5 16.65 -1.52 10.86
CA ILE A 5 15.80 -1.82 9.69
C ILE A 5 16.21 -3.11 8.97
N THR A 6 17.45 -3.56 9.15
CA THR A 6 18.08 -4.52 8.24
C THR A 6 18.37 -5.83 8.88
N ARG A 7 18.15 -6.89 8.10
CA ARG A 7 18.62 -8.21 8.49
C ARG A 7 20.10 -8.36 8.15
N TYR A 8 20.66 -7.80 7.07
CA TYR A 8 22.00 -8.19 6.62
C TYR A 8 23.08 -7.08 6.73
N PRO A 9 24.37 -7.44 6.98
CA PRO A 9 25.46 -6.45 7.07
C PRO A 9 25.63 -5.59 5.83
N LYS A 10 25.31 -6.12 4.64
CA LYS A 10 25.40 -5.37 3.37
C LYS A 10 24.43 -4.20 3.33
N GLU A 11 23.22 -4.40 3.83
CA GLU A 11 22.22 -3.33 3.96
C GLU A 11 22.63 -2.33 5.05
N GLN A 12 23.16 -2.79 6.19
CA GLN A 12 23.68 -1.91 7.24
C GLN A 12 24.78 -0.98 6.71
N ASN A 13 25.71 -1.52 5.95
CA ASN A 13 26.78 -0.75 5.31
C ASN A 13 26.22 0.29 4.33
N LEU A 14 25.22 -0.10 3.52
CA LEU A 14 24.56 0.82 2.61
C LEU A 14 23.90 2.00 3.33
N TYR A 15 23.29 1.77 4.49
CA TYR A 15 22.57 2.80 5.24
C TYR A 15 23.45 3.61 6.19
N THR A 16 24.74 3.28 6.30
CA THR A 16 25.66 4.00 7.17
C THR A 16 25.84 5.43 6.66
N GLY A 17 25.51 6.41 7.51
CA GLY A 17 25.53 7.83 7.14
C GLY A 17 24.39 8.31 6.23
N MET A 18 23.43 7.44 5.87
CA MET A 18 22.27 7.81 5.05
C MET A 18 21.23 8.58 5.88
N SER A 19 20.80 9.75 5.39
CA SER A 19 19.69 10.50 6.00
C SER A 19 18.34 9.83 5.73
N LEU A 20 17.32 10.15 6.53
CA LEU A 20 15.95 9.67 6.28
C LEU A 20 15.45 10.06 4.89
N SER A 21 15.71 11.29 4.44
CA SER A 21 15.26 11.76 3.12
C SER A 21 15.92 10.95 1.99
N ASN A 22 17.21 10.65 2.12
CA ASN A 22 17.92 9.84 1.13
C ASN A 22 17.47 8.37 1.16
N PHE A 23 17.10 7.86 2.34
CA PHE A 23 16.52 6.53 2.46
C PHE A 23 15.14 6.46 1.79
N VAL A 24 14.26 7.43 2.03
CA VAL A 24 12.96 7.51 1.34
C VAL A 24 13.16 7.67 -0.18
N GLN A 25 14.10 8.51 -0.62
CA GLN A 25 14.42 8.65 -2.04
C GLN A 25 14.86 7.31 -2.64
N ARG A 26 15.69 6.53 -1.93
CA ARG A 26 16.08 5.19 -2.38
C ARG A 26 14.89 4.25 -2.55
N LEU A 27 13.93 4.27 -1.63
CA LEU A 27 12.69 3.48 -1.74
C LEU A 27 11.83 3.86 -2.96
N LEU A 28 12.08 5.00 -3.59
CA LEU A 28 11.47 5.42 -4.85
C LEU A 28 12.35 5.05 -6.05
N ASP A 29 13.64 5.41 -6.01
CA ASP A 29 14.58 5.30 -7.14
C ASP A 29 15.02 3.88 -7.46
N LYS A 30 14.92 2.95 -6.50
CA LYS A 30 15.44 1.59 -6.63
C LYS A 30 14.36 0.54 -6.80
N ARG A 31 13.13 0.96 -7.05
CA ARG A 31 12.06 0.08 -7.50
C ARG A 31 12.42 -0.51 -8.86
N CYS A 32 11.93 -1.71 -9.15
CA CYS A 32 11.93 -2.19 -10.52
C CYS A 32 11.05 -1.26 -11.38
N VAL A 33 11.28 -1.21 -12.68
CA VAL A 33 10.37 -0.54 -13.61
C VAL A 33 9.00 -1.24 -13.60
N ALA A 34 9.03 -2.58 -13.60
CA ALA A 34 7.85 -3.42 -13.39
C ALA A 34 8.20 -4.61 -12.48
N PHE A 35 7.23 -5.04 -11.68
CA PHE A 35 7.37 -6.14 -10.72
C PHE A 35 6.00 -6.81 -10.50
N VAL A 36 5.84 -8.06 -10.97
CA VAL A 36 4.51 -8.69 -11.09
C VAL A 36 4.50 -10.17 -10.73
N GLY A 37 3.35 -10.62 -10.23
CA GLY A 37 3.00 -12.03 -10.03
C GLY A 37 3.79 -12.74 -8.92
N ASP A 38 3.45 -13.99 -8.67
CA ASP A 38 4.08 -14.85 -7.66
C ASP A 38 5.53 -15.25 -8.02
N SER A 39 5.89 -15.27 -9.29
CA SER A 39 7.27 -15.50 -9.77
C SER A 39 8.19 -14.30 -9.65
N ASP A 40 7.69 -13.13 -9.22
CA ASP A 40 8.43 -11.86 -9.22
C ASP A 40 9.04 -11.54 -10.58
N SER A 41 8.22 -11.60 -11.65
CA SER A 41 8.67 -11.16 -12.96
C SER A 41 9.03 -9.68 -12.89
N TYR A 42 10.26 -9.35 -13.26
CA TYR A 42 10.82 -8.02 -13.07
C TYR A 42 11.31 -7.42 -14.38
N LEU A 43 11.33 -6.08 -14.42
CA LEU A 43 12.06 -5.26 -15.38
C LEU A 43 12.86 -4.23 -14.60
N LEU A 44 14.18 -4.19 -14.77
CA LEU A 44 15.06 -3.20 -14.16
C LEU A 44 15.22 -1.98 -15.07
N LEU A 45 15.76 -0.91 -14.50
CA LEU A 45 15.94 0.38 -15.20
C LEU A 45 16.91 0.30 -16.39
N ASP A 46 17.87 -0.61 -16.34
CA ASP A 46 18.83 -0.89 -17.43
C ASP A 46 18.25 -1.81 -18.52
N GLY A 47 16.98 -2.24 -18.38
CA GLY A 47 16.29 -3.11 -19.33
C GLY A 47 16.43 -4.61 -19.04
N GLU A 48 17.23 -5.00 -18.04
CA GLU A 48 17.33 -6.39 -17.61
C GLU A 48 15.98 -6.88 -17.08
N LYS A 49 15.55 -8.06 -17.54
CA LYS A 49 14.25 -8.64 -17.18
C LYS A 49 14.36 -10.13 -16.94
N GLY A 50 13.48 -10.67 -16.11
CA GLY A 50 13.47 -12.09 -15.79
C GLY A 50 12.48 -12.42 -14.68
N GLU A 51 12.65 -13.58 -14.07
CA GLU A 51 11.85 -14.04 -12.93
C GLU A 51 12.71 -14.06 -11.67
N GLY A 52 12.23 -13.39 -10.62
CA GLY A 52 12.94 -13.22 -9.36
C GLY A 52 12.75 -14.36 -8.36
N HIS A 53 11.87 -15.33 -8.60
CA HIS A 53 11.39 -16.25 -7.55
C HIS A 53 12.49 -16.85 -6.67
N LYS A 54 13.59 -17.32 -7.26
CA LYS A 54 14.73 -17.93 -6.56
C LYS A 54 15.83 -16.95 -6.16
N SER A 55 16.03 -15.90 -6.95
CA SER A 55 17.17 -14.98 -6.84
C SER A 55 16.87 -13.74 -6.02
N TYR A 56 15.65 -13.19 -6.12
CA TYR A 56 15.22 -11.98 -5.40
C TYR A 56 15.32 -12.10 -3.86
N PRO A 57 15.01 -13.25 -3.23
CA PRO A 57 15.24 -13.43 -1.79
C PRO A 57 16.68 -13.16 -1.34
N ASN A 58 17.66 -13.27 -2.25
CA ASN A 58 19.06 -13.06 -1.93
C ASN A 58 19.49 -11.58 -2.02
N VAL A 59 18.67 -10.66 -2.54
CA VAL A 59 19.02 -9.23 -2.67
C VAL A 59 19.35 -8.65 -1.29
N GLY A 60 20.54 -8.09 -1.13
CA GLY A 60 21.06 -7.60 0.15
C GLY A 60 21.78 -8.65 1.01
N GLN A 61 21.80 -9.92 0.59
CA GLN A 61 22.53 -11.00 1.25
C GLN A 61 23.93 -11.21 0.64
N PRO A 62 24.85 -11.94 1.32
CA PRO A 62 26.17 -12.24 0.78
C PRO A 62 26.16 -13.01 -0.55
N ASN A 63 25.11 -13.79 -0.80
CA ASN A 63 24.92 -14.61 -1.99
C ASN A 63 24.01 -13.93 -3.05
N GLU A 64 23.78 -12.62 -2.97
CA GLU A 64 23.11 -11.90 -4.06
C GLU A 64 23.89 -12.06 -5.38
N ASN A 65 23.17 -12.15 -6.49
CA ASN A 65 23.78 -12.33 -7.81
C ASN A 65 23.13 -11.40 -8.84
N GLY A 66 23.94 -10.91 -9.78
CA GLY A 66 23.47 -10.04 -10.86
C GLY A 66 22.39 -10.70 -11.72
N PRO A 67 21.42 -9.93 -12.24
CA PRO A 67 21.29 -8.48 -12.11
C PRO A 67 20.58 -8.00 -10.82
N LEU A 68 20.00 -8.92 -10.04
CA LEU A 68 19.25 -8.66 -8.81
C LEU A 68 20.18 -8.51 -7.60
N ILE A 69 20.74 -7.31 -7.46
CA ILE A 69 21.61 -6.92 -6.35
C ILE A 69 21.11 -5.64 -5.69
N LEU A 70 21.42 -5.44 -4.41
CA LEU A 70 20.96 -4.31 -3.59
C LEU A 70 21.31 -2.93 -4.19
N LYS A 71 22.39 -2.87 -4.98
CA LYS A 71 22.77 -1.66 -5.72
C LYS A 71 21.71 -1.26 -6.77
N ASN A 72 21.11 -2.27 -7.40
CA ASN A 72 20.26 -2.11 -8.59
C ASN A 72 18.77 -2.10 -8.24
N CYS A 73 18.36 -2.80 -7.17
CA CYS A 73 16.97 -2.92 -6.77
C CYS A 73 16.79 -2.94 -5.24
N LEU A 74 15.54 -2.88 -4.78
CA LEU A 74 15.17 -3.00 -3.37
C LEU A 74 15.34 -4.45 -2.88
N SER A 75 15.77 -4.64 -1.63
CA SER A 75 15.58 -5.92 -0.93
C SER A 75 14.12 -6.10 -0.51
N TYR A 76 13.65 -7.32 -0.19
CA TYR A 76 12.27 -7.48 0.32
C TYR A 76 12.01 -6.74 1.64
N ASP A 77 13.05 -6.46 2.45
CA ASP A 77 12.92 -5.62 3.64
C ASP A 77 12.64 -4.16 3.25
N GLU A 78 13.32 -3.67 2.20
CA GLU A 78 13.04 -2.36 1.62
C GLU A 78 11.67 -2.30 0.93
N VAL A 79 11.26 -3.35 0.22
CA VAL A 79 9.92 -3.43 -0.41
C VAL A 79 8.81 -3.36 0.62
N LYS A 80 8.99 -4.01 1.77
CA LYS A 80 8.02 -3.95 2.88
C LYS A 80 7.84 -2.53 3.40
N LEU A 81 8.90 -1.73 3.43
CA LEU A 81 8.84 -0.32 3.84
C LEU A 81 8.31 0.58 2.74
N SER A 82 8.71 0.34 1.49
CA SER A 82 8.24 1.11 0.35
C SER A 82 6.74 0.94 0.13
N ALA A 83 6.15 -0.18 0.56
CA ALA A 83 4.72 -0.44 0.57
C ALA A 83 3.93 0.46 1.54
N LEU A 84 4.59 1.14 2.48
CA LEU A 84 3.98 2.13 3.37
C LEU A 84 3.98 3.55 2.78
N LEU A 85 4.64 3.75 1.63
CA LEU A 85 4.67 5.05 0.96
C LEU A 85 3.39 5.29 0.18
N SER A 86 3.14 6.56 -0.11
CA SER A 86 2.11 7.00 -1.04
C SER A 86 2.64 8.18 -1.83
N ILE A 87 2.08 8.41 -3.01
CA ILE A 87 2.44 9.55 -3.85
C ILE A 87 1.20 10.21 -4.41
N SER A 88 1.17 11.54 -4.46
CA SER A 88 0.04 12.31 -4.96
C SER A 88 0.50 13.48 -5.83
N SER A 89 -0.22 13.75 -6.91
CA SER A 89 -0.04 14.96 -7.73
C SER A 89 -1.36 15.40 -8.33
N LEU A 90 -1.47 16.70 -8.65
CA LEU A 90 -2.46 17.12 -9.64
C LEU A 90 -2.07 16.49 -10.99
N SER A 91 -3.04 15.99 -11.73
CA SER A 91 -2.85 15.40 -13.04
C SER A 91 -3.97 15.84 -13.98
N GLU A 92 -3.62 16.05 -15.24
CA GLU A 92 -4.62 16.02 -16.32
C GLU A 92 -5.19 14.60 -16.44
N LEU A 93 -6.47 14.52 -16.79
CA LEU A 93 -7.20 13.28 -16.98
C LEU A 93 -7.53 13.13 -18.47
N LEU A 94 -7.05 12.05 -19.08
CA LEU A 94 -7.02 11.87 -20.53
C LEU A 94 -8.26 11.14 -21.07
N ASN A 95 -8.85 10.27 -20.24
CA ASN A 95 -10.09 9.54 -20.50
C ASN A 95 -10.80 9.28 -19.15
N ASP A 96 -11.90 8.52 -19.15
CA ASP A 96 -12.70 8.27 -17.94
C ASP A 96 -12.01 7.34 -16.91
N GLY A 97 -10.86 6.75 -17.26
CA GLY A 97 -10.14 5.79 -16.43
C GLY A 97 -10.70 4.37 -16.50
N ASN A 98 -11.57 4.06 -17.48
CA ASN A 98 -12.01 2.69 -17.71
C ASN A 98 -10.80 1.80 -18.04
N ARG A 99 -10.61 0.74 -17.25
CA ARG A 99 -9.51 -0.22 -17.42
C ARG A 99 -9.39 -0.76 -18.85
N PHE A 100 -10.50 -0.95 -19.55
CA PHE A 100 -10.53 -1.52 -20.89
C PHE A 100 -10.47 -0.47 -22.01
N ASN A 101 -10.24 0.81 -21.68
CA ASN A 101 -10.05 1.87 -22.67
C ASN A 101 -8.71 1.73 -23.43
N ASN A 102 -7.69 1.12 -22.82
CA ASN A 102 -6.36 0.90 -23.41
C ASN A 102 -5.66 2.19 -23.89
N GLY A 103 -5.81 3.30 -23.16
CA GLY A 103 -5.07 4.54 -23.42
C GLY A 103 -5.58 5.38 -24.59
N ILE A 104 -6.83 5.20 -24.99
CA ILE A 104 -7.50 6.03 -25.99
C ILE A 104 -8.05 7.29 -25.31
N PRO A 105 -7.55 8.51 -25.65
CA PRO A 105 -8.03 9.74 -25.06
C PRO A 105 -9.50 10.02 -25.39
N GLU A 106 -10.23 10.64 -24.46
CA GLU A 106 -11.61 11.06 -24.66
C GLU A 106 -11.66 12.31 -25.55
N LYS A 107 -12.46 12.22 -26.63
CA LYS A 107 -12.67 13.34 -27.56
C LYS A 107 -13.74 14.29 -27.07
N ASN A 108 -14.78 13.76 -26.42
CA ASN A 108 -15.84 14.55 -25.83
C ASN A 108 -15.58 14.81 -24.35
N LEU A 109 -14.91 15.94 -24.10
CA LEU A 109 -14.43 16.35 -22.79
C LEU A 109 -15.53 16.62 -21.75
N THR A 110 -16.80 16.70 -22.16
CA THR A 110 -17.93 16.84 -21.21
C THR A 110 -18.24 15.54 -20.47
N LYS A 111 -17.68 14.41 -20.91
CA LYS A 111 -17.87 13.08 -20.30
C LYS A 111 -16.91 12.77 -19.16
N ILE A 112 -15.85 13.56 -19.00
CA ILE A 112 -14.81 13.32 -18.01
C ILE A 112 -14.54 14.58 -17.19
N GLU A 113 -14.01 14.40 -15.99
CA GLU A 113 -13.25 15.47 -15.36
C GLU A 113 -11.95 15.69 -16.14
N ARG A 114 -11.49 16.94 -16.17
CA ARG A 114 -10.28 17.33 -16.92
C ARG A 114 -9.02 17.25 -16.08
N GLU A 115 -9.16 17.44 -14.78
CA GLU A 115 -8.07 17.47 -13.82
C GLU A 115 -8.55 16.83 -12.52
N GLY A 116 -7.62 16.24 -11.79
CA GLY A 116 -7.85 15.71 -10.46
C GLY A 116 -6.54 15.45 -9.74
N VAL A 117 -6.60 15.27 -8.43
CA VAL A 117 -5.44 14.77 -7.69
C VAL A 117 -5.42 13.25 -7.82
N VAL A 118 -4.36 12.71 -8.40
CA VAL A 118 -4.17 11.26 -8.53
C VAL A 118 -3.20 10.83 -7.44
N MET A 119 -3.57 9.79 -6.68
CA MET A 119 -2.82 9.30 -5.54
C MET A 119 -2.57 7.80 -5.64
N GLY A 120 -1.31 7.42 -5.71
CA GLY A 120 -0.85 6.04 -5.63
C GLY A 120 -0.79 5.57 -4.19
N ILE A 121 -1.55 4.53 -3.87
CA ILE A 121 -1.58 3.90 -2.55
C ILE A 121 -1.31 2.39 -2.69
N ILE A 122 -0.49 1.85 -1.79
CA ILE A 122 0.03 0.49 -1.93
C ILE A 122 -0.66 -0.45 -0.93
N GLY A 123 -1.27 -1.51 -1.47
CA GLY A 123 -1.89 -2.59 -0.69
C GLY A 123 -0.89 -3.64 -0.23
N ALA A 124 -1.32 -4.49 0.70
CA ALA A 124 -0.52 -5.64 1.12
C ALA A 124 -0.41 -6.69 0.01
N ARG A 125 0.78 -7.29 -0.14
CA ARG A 125 1.02 -8.36 -1.12
C ARG A 125 1.35 -9.69 -0.43
N PHE A 126 0.53 -10.71 -0.69
CA PHE A 126 0.66 -12.03 -0.06
C PHE A 126 1.08 -13.16 -1.01
N GLU A 127 1.38 -12.87 -2.27
CA GLU A 127 1.82 -13.86 -3.27
C GLU A 127 3.22 -14.44 -2.99
N ARG A 128 3.95 -13.84 -2.05
CA ARG A 128 5.30 -14.27 -1.64
C ARG A 128 5.29 -14.71 -0.17
N PRO A 129 5.08 -16.01 0.12
CA PRO A 129 5.20 -16.54 1.46
C PRO A 129 6.55 -16.16 2.08
N LEU A 130 6.54 -15.90 3.39
CA LEU A 130 7.73 -15.55 4.21
C LEU A 130 8.30 -14.13 4.02
N PHE A 131 7.73 -13.30 3.15
CA PHE A 131 8.26 -11.97 2.83
C PHE A 131 7.19 -10.87 2.93
N MET A 132 7.63 -9.62 3.09
CA MET A 132 6.76 -8.43 3.10
C MET A 132 5.64 -8.54 4.14
N GLU A 133 4.40 -8.17 3.82
CA GLU A 133 3.26 -8.24 4.76
C GLU A 133 2.92 -9.65 5.21
N TYR A 134 3.32 -10.70 4.47
CA TYR A 134 3.10 -12.09 4.89
C TYR A 134 3.76 -12.35 6.26
N GLN A 135 4.90 -11.72 6.54
CA GLN A 135 5.63 -11.88 7.80
C GLN A 135 4.86 -11.38 9.02
N ASP A 136 3.90 -10.48 8.83
CA ASP A 136 3.19 -9.85 9.93
C ASP A 136 1.76 -10.36 9.99
N VAL A 137 1.05 -10.41 8.87
CA VAL A 137 -0.38 -10.72 8.85
C VAL A 137 -0.66 -12.21 8.81
N ILE A 138 0.23 -13.02 8.20
CA ILE A 138 0.01 -14.46 8.04
C ILE A 138 0.76 -15.23 9.11
N ILE A 139 0.05 -16.12 9.79
CA ILE A 139 0.59 -17.05 10.77
C ILE A 139 0.58 -18.45 10.15
N SER A 140 1.76 -19.01 9.91
CA SER A 140 1.91 -20.35 9.30
C SER A 140 2.89 -21.22 10.07
N SER A 141 2.77 -22.54 9.95
CA SER A 141 3.65 -23.50 10.62
C SER A 141 5.11 -23.39 10.18
N ASP A 142 5.37 -22.95 8.93
CA ASP A 142 6.72 -22.75 8.40
C ASP A 142 7.36 -21.42 8.84
N GLN A 143 6.54 -20.38 9.05
CA GLN A 143 7.01 -19.04 9.39
C GLN A 143 7.08 -18.83 10.90
N ASN A 144 5.99 -19.11 11.60
CA ASN A 144 5.74 -18.68 12.97
C ASN A 144 6.30 -19.69 13.96
N VAL A 145 7.64 -19.80 13.95
CA VAL A 145 8.44 -20.75 14.72
C VAL A 145 9.56 -20.03 15.47
N ALA A 146 9.99 -20.62 16.59
CA ALA A 146 10.92 -19.98 17.52
C ALA A 146 12.29 -19.66 16.87
N HIS A 147 12.82 -20.54 16.02
CA HIS A 147 14.11 -20.29 15.35
C HIS A 147 14.05 -19.16 14.31
N ARG A 148 12.85 -18.69 13.94
CA ARG A 148 12.63 -17.51 13.10
C ARG A 148 12.28 -16.24 13.90
N GLY A 149 12.39 -16.31 15.23
CA GLY A 149 12.21 -15.16 16.13
C GLY A 149 10.76 -14.84 16.51
N TYR A 150 9.80 -15.71 16.21
CA TYR A 150 8.38 -15.50 16.53
C TYR A 150 8.00 -15.99 17.93
N GLY A 151 7.06 -15.28 18.57
CA GLY A 151 6.40 -15.65 19.82
C GLY A 151 7.29 -15.54 21.07
N TYR A 152 8.26 -14.64 21.04
CA TYR A 152 9.06 -14.25 22.20
C TYR A 152 8.48 -13.00 22.86
N GLU A 153 8.43 -13.00 24.19
CA GLU A 153 8.21 -11.79 24.98
C GLU A 153 9.50 -10.95 25.05
N GLU A 154 9.38 -9.63 25.31
CA GLU A 154 10.55 -8.74 25.33
C GLU A 154 11.62 -9.21 26.33
N SER A 155 11.20 -9.69 27.51
CA SER A 155 12.09 -10.18 28.56
C SER A 155 12.82 -11.48 28.20
N GLU A 156 12.28 -12.29 27.30
CA GLU A 156 12.86 -13.60 26.92
C GLU A 156 13.93 -13.48 25.82
N SER A 157 13.93 -12.35 25.10
CA SER A 157 14.77 -12.16 23.90
C SER A 157 16.26 -11.96 24.19
N GLU A 158 16.60 -11.41 25.36
CA GLU A 158 17.99 -11.04 25.69
C GLU A 158 18.83 -12.24 26.16
N ASP A 159 18.24 -13.19 26.88
CA ASP A 159 18.94 -14.37 27.39
C ASP A 159 18.98 -15.53 26.40
N THR A 160 17.95 -15.69 25.56
CA THR A 160 17.78 -16.88 24.70
C THR A 160 18.70 -16.89 23.47
N ALA A 161 19.19 -15.72 23.03
CA ALA A 161 19.99 -15.59 21.80
C ALA A 161 21.45 -15.17 22.04
N LYS A 162 21.98 -15.37 23.26
CA LYS A 162 23.35 -14.97 23.61
C LYS A 162 24.41 -15.57 22.67
N ASP A 163 24.21 -16.81 22.24
CA ASP A 163 25.19 -17.55 21.42
C ASP A 163 24.75 -17.75 19.95
N ASP A 164 23.51 -17.40 19.58
CA ASP A 164 23.02 -17.50 18.19
C ASP A 164 22.81 -16.10 17.58
N VAL A 165 23.80 -15.67 16.80
CA VAL A 165 23.81 -14.39 16.10
C VAL A 165 22.65 -14.26 15.12
N ASN A 166 22.24 -15.34 14.45
CA ASN A 166 21.14 -15.32 13.50
C ASN A 166 19.80 -15.17 14.20
N LEU A 167 19.59 -15.92 15.29
CA LEU A 167 18.37 -15.81 16.09
C LEU A 167 18.27 -14.40 16.70
N LYS A 168 19.36 -13.87 17.27
CA LYS A 168 19.39 -12.51 17.82
C LYS A 168 18.94 -11.47 16.80
N ARG A 169 19.45 -11.57 15.58
CA ARG A 169 19.10 -10.69 14.46
C ARG A 169 17.63 -10.81 14.05
N MET A 170 17.09 -12.02 14.04
CA MET A 170 15.66 -12.25 13.77
C MET A 170 14.79 -11.67 14.90
N LEU A 171 15.19 -11.82 16.17
CA LEU A 171 14.47 -11.25 17.31
C LEU A 171 14.42 -9.72 17.25
N GLU A 172 15.54 -9.06 16.96
CA GLU A 172 15.58 -7.60 16.78
C GLU A 172 14.70 -7.14 15.61
N TYR A 173 14.74 -7.85 14.49
CA TYR A 173 13.88 -7.58 13.35
C TYR A 173 12.39 -7.72 13.70
N ARG A 174 12.00 -8.78 14.42
CA ARG A 174 10.61 -8.97 14.86
C ARG A 174 10.20 -7.92 15.90
N LYS A 175 11.10 -7.55 16.82
CA LYS A 175 10.88 -6.49 17.83
C LYS A 175 10.54 -5.15 17.17
N LEU A 176 11.20 -4.79 16.07
CA LEU A 176 10.85 -3.60 15.29
C LEU A 176 9.37 -3.62 14.87
N TRP A 177 8.93 -4.70 14.23
CA TRP A 177 7.57 -4.79 13.67
C TRP A 177 6.50 -4.93 14.75
N ARG A 178 6.79 -5.65 15.84
CA ARG A 178 5.91 -5.69 17.02
C ARG A 178 5.71 -4.29 17.62
N LYS A 179 6.78 -3.50 17.73
CA LYS A 179 6.71 -2.12 18.20
C LYS A 179 5.96 -1.21 17.22
N PHE A 180 6.24 -1.34 15.93
CA PHE A 180 5.60 -0.54 14.88
C PHE A 180 4.08 -0.73 14.87
N TYR A 181 3.61 -1.99 14.87
CA TYR A 181 2.19 -2.29 14.92
C TYR A 181 1.60 -2.25 16.32
N GLN A 182 2.41 -2.11 17.38
CA GLN A 182 1.96 -2.21 18.77
C GLN A 182 1.16 -3.50 19.01
N GLU A 183 1.67 -4.62 18.52
CA GLU A 183 1.08 -5.94 18.63
C GLU A 183 2.18 -6.98 18.81
N LYS A 184 1.86 -8.05 19.55
CA LYS A 184 2.74 -9.22 19.60
C LYS A 184 2.53 -10.13 18.39
N ASP A 185 3.57 -10.90 18.07
CA ASP A 185 3.47 -12.03 17.15
C ASP A 185 3.36 -13.35 17.93
N PHE A 186 2.97 -14.40 17.22
CA PHE A 186 2.64 -15.69 17.83
C PHE A 186 3.43 -16.81 17.18
N LEU A 187 3.75 -17.84 17.98
CA LEU A 187 4.07 -19.16 17.46
C LEU A 187 2.79 -19.79 16.88
N TYR A 188 2.91 -20.48 15.75
CA TYR A 188 1.76 -21.09 15.06
C TYR A 188 0.88 -21.92 16.02
N HIS A 189 1.49 -22.85 16.77
CA HIS A 189 0.81 -23.74 17.71
C HIS A 189 0.34 -23.05 19.01
N LYS A 190 0.71 -21.79 19.24
CA LYS A 190 0.25 -20.97 20.38
C LYS A 190 -0.68 -19.83 19.95
N THR A 191 -1.17 -19.86 18.72
CA THR A 191 -2.12 -18.85 18.24
C THR A 191 -3.42 -18.97 19.05
N PRO A 192 -3.91 -17.89 19.67
CA PRO A 192 -5.14 -17.94 20.47
C PRO A 192 -6.36 -18.36 19.65
N SER A 193 -7.32 -19.03 20.30
CA SER A 193 -8.62 -19.35 19.69
C SER A 193 -9.57 -18.16 19.75
N ASP A 194 -9.20 -17.06 19.08
CA ASP A 194 -10.07 -15.89 18.88
C ASP A 194 -10.44 -15.81 17.40
N LYS A 195 -11.66 -16.24 17.07
CA LYS A 195 -12.15 -16.27 15.68
C LYS A 195 -12.45 -14.87 15.12
N GLN A 196 -12.52 -13.83 15.95
CA GLN A 196 -12.70 -12.45 15.47
C GLN A 196 -11.38 -11.86 15.00
N ARG A 197 -10.28 -12.19 15.68
CA ARG A 197 -8.93 -11.79 15.27
C ARG A 197 -8.32 -12.74 14.25
N PHE A 198 -8.39 -14.04 14.48
CA PHE A 198 -7.68 -15.07 13.73
C PHE A 198 -8.66 -15.89 12.88
N ALA A 199 -8.46 -15.84 11.56
CA ALA A 199 -9.31 -16.55 10.60
C ALA A 199 -8.48 -17.40 9.65
N PHE A 200 -8.88 -18.64 9.38
CA PHE A 200 -8.16 -19.50 8.45
C PHE A 200 -8.29 -19.00 7.01
N CYS A 201 -7.18 -18.92 6.27
CA CYS A 201 -7.16 -18.44 4.89
C CYS A 201 -7.91 -19.38 3.92
N LYS A 202 -7.89 -20.70 4.20
CA LYS A 202 -8.64 -21.75 3.47
C LYS A 202 -9.09 -22.84 4.46
N MET A 203 -10.31 -23.36 4.28
CA MET A 203 -10.98 -24.22 5.26
C MET A 203 -10.54 -25.70 5.29
N SER A 204 -9.64 -26.13 4.42
CA SER A 204 -9.24 -27.53 4.33
C SER A 204 -7.75 -27.60 4.06
N ASP A 205 -6.96 -27.81 5.10
CA ASP A 205 -5.77 -28.68 5.11
C ASP A 205 -5.11 -28.65 6.50
N THR A 206 -4.52 -29.77 6.88
CA THR A 206 -3.64 -29.92 8.05
C THR A 206 -2.35 -29.13 7.81
N ASN A 207 -2.44 -27.80 7.87
CA ASN A 207 -1.38 -26.75 7.87
C ASN A 207 -2.00 -25.41 7.43
N ALA A 208 -3.30 -25.19 7.71
CA ALA A 208 -3.99 -23.97 7.29
C ALA A 208 -3.28 -22.73 7.86
N GLU A 209 -2.90 -21.83 6.95
CA GLU A 209 -2.43 -20.51 7.29
C GLU A 209 -3.56 -19.73 7.99
N ILE A 210 -3.19 -18.98 9.02
CA ILE A 210 -4.09 -18.16 9.80
C ILE A 210 -3.84 -16.69 9.41
N PHE A 211 -4.91 -15.97 9.13
CA PHE A 211 -4.92 -14.54 8.84
C PHE A 211 -5.19 -13.77 10.14
N ASP A 212 -4.30 -12.85 10.51
CA ASP A 212 -4.51 -11.93 11.64
C ASP A 212 -5.24 -10.66 11.16
N ASN A 213 -6.54 -10.61 11.43
CA ASN A 213 -7.40 -9.50 11.07
C ASN A 213 -6.93 -8.19 11.70
N ILE A 214 -6.44 -8.19 12.95
CA ILE A 214 -6.01 -6.96 13.63
C ILE A 214 -4.77 -6.39 12.95
N LEU A 215 -3.76 -7.22 12.65
CA LEU A 215 -2.57 -6.73 11.95
C LEU A 215 -2.89 -6.21 10.54
N MET A 216 -3.82 -6.85 9.83
CA MET A 216 -4.29 -6.33 8.55
C MET A 216 -5.00 -4.97 8.71
N LYS A 217 -5.86 -4.79 9.73
CA LYS A 217 -6.51 -3.50 10.03
C LYS A 217 -5.47 -2.41 10.31
N LYS A 218 -4.41 -2.72 11.07
CA LYS A 218 -3.33 -1.76 11.35
C LYS A 218 -2.53 -1.40 10.10
N ARG A 219 -2.25 -2.38 9.23
CA ARG A 219 -1.60 -2.14 7.93
C ARG A 219 -2.44 -1.23 7.01
N TYR A 220 -3.76 -1.44 6.98
CA TYR A 220 -4.69 -0.61 6.21
C TYR A 220 -4.84 0.81 6.78
N THR A 221 -4.84 0.93 8.11
CA THR A 221 -4.99 2.21 8.81
C THR A 221 -3.99 3.25 8.31
N ILE A 222 -2.72 2.87 8.13
CA ILE A 222 -1.66 3.78 7.65
C ILE A 222 -2.03 4.36 6.28
N THR A 223 -2.43 3.51 5.34
CA THR A 223 -2.76 3.93 3.98
C THR A 223 -4.06 4.74 3.91
N PHE A 224 -5.08 4.36 4.68
CA PHE A 224 -6.36 5.08 4.68
C PHE A 224 -6.26 6.44 5.34
N ASP A 225 -5.53 6.55 6.45
CA ASP A 225 -5.26 7.83 7.09
C ASP A 225 -4.50 8.76 6.15
N THR A 226 -3.51 8.22 5.42
CA THR A 226 -2.73 9.00 4.45
C THR A 226 -3.62 9.50 3.32
N LEU A 227 -4.47 8.65 2.73
CA LEU A 227 -5.43 9.06 1.69
C LEU A 227 -6.39 10.14 2.18
N LEU A 228 -7.01 9.95 3.35
CA LEU A 228 -8.00 10.88 3.90
C LEU A 228 -7.38 12.23 4.25
N LEU A 229 -6.21 12.24 4.90
CA LEU A 229 -5.54 13.47 5.32
C LEU A 229 -4.92 14.23 4.14
N GLU A 230 -4.38 13.52 3.15
CA GLU A 230 -3.90 14.16 1.91
C GLU A 230 -5.05 14.78 1.13
N ALA A 231 -6.16 14.06 0.95
CA ALA A 231 -7.34 14.58 0.27
C ALA A 231 -7.93 15.79 0.98
N GLN A 232 -8.02 15.73 2.32
CA GLN A 232 -8.42 16.85 3.17
C GLN A 232 -7.54 18.08 2.91
N SER A 233 -6.21 17.93 3.00
CA SER A 233 -5.25 19.03 2.81
C SER A 233 -5.37 19.65 1.42
N ARG A 234 -5.42 18.82 0.37
CA ARG A 234 -5.53 19.29 -1.03
C ARG A 234 -6.84 20.06 -1.28
N ALA A 235 -7.94 19.57 -0.73
CA ALA A 235 -9.24 20.23 -0.90
C ALA A 235 -9.31 21.54 -0.11
N GLU A 236 -8.73 21.59 1.09
CA GLU A 236 -8.60 22.80 1.90
C GLU A 236 -7.75 23.87 1.19
N GLU A 237 -6.58 23.52 0.65
CA GLU A 237 -5.71 24.43 -0.12
C GLU A 237 -6.42 25.05 -1.33
N CYS A 238 -7.36 24.33 -1.93
CA CYS A 238 -8.16 24.80 -3.05
C CYS A 238 -9.51 25.44 -2.64
N ASN A 239 -9.80 25.55 -1.34
CA ASN A 239 -11.09 25.99 -0.80
C ASN A 239 -12.29 25.24 -1.42
N LYS A 240 -12.17 23.91 -1.55
CA LYS A 240 -13.16 23.00 -2.10
C LYS A 240 -13.51 21.89 -1.11
N GLN A 241 -14.56 21.14 -1.45
CA GLN A 241 -14.83 19.82 -0.88
C GLN A 241 -14.23 18.75 -1.78
N ALA A 242 -13.70 17.67 -1.22
CA ALA A 242 -13.15 16.54 -1.96
C ALA A 242 -14.25 15.55 -2.36
N TYR A 243 -14.16 15.05 -3.59
CA TYR A 243 -14.83 13.84 -4.05
C TYR A 243 -13.77 12.75 -4.22
N ILE A 244 -13.73 11.78 -3.31
CA ILE A 244 -12.70 10.75 -3.31
C ILE A 244 -13.22 9.49 -4.01
N HIS A 245 -12.60 9.13 -5.13
CA HIS A 245 -12.77 7.84 -5.79
C HIS A 245 -11.83 6.81 -5.16
N ILE A 246 -12.43 5.79 -4.54
CA ILE A 246 -11.75 4.77 -3.73
C ILE A 246 -11.89 3.42 -4.42
N VAL A 247 -10.75 2.75 -4.62
CA VAL A 247 -10.69 1.38 -5.14
C VAL A 247 -10.03 0.44 -4.13
N GLY A 248 -10.25 -0.86 -4.31
CA GLY A 248 -9.62 -1.88 -3.48
C GLY A 248 -8.11 -1.98 -3.75
N ILE A 249 -7.29 -1.76 -2.72
CA ILE A 249 -5.84 -1.99 -2.77
C ILE A 249 -5.46 -3.35 -2.17
N GLY A 250 -4.68 -4.15 -2.91
CA GLY A 250 -4.30 -5.51 -2.49
C GLY A 250 -5.48 -6.48 -2.34
N LEU A 251 -6.64 -6.17 -2.95
CA LEU A 251 -7.85 -7.00 -2.91
C LEU A 251 -8.05 -7.86 -4.19
N GLY A 252 -7.18 -7.69 -5.19
CA GLY A 252 -7.14 -8.49 -6.41
C GLY A 252 -6.32 -9.77 -6.23
N VAL A 253 -5.40 -10.04 -7.15
CA VAL A 253 -4.52 -11.23 -7.12
C VAL A 253 -3.66 -11.34 -5.85
N TRP A 254 -3.44 -10.22 -5.14
CA TRP A 254 -2.72 -10.19 -3.86
C TRP A 254 -3.54 -10.61 -2.64
N LYS A 255 -4.86 -10.77 -2.78
CA LYS A 255 -5.75 -11.11 -1.67
C LYS A 255 -5.46 -12.52 -1.14
N LYS A 256 -5.38 -12.66 0.18
CA LYS A 256 -5.08 -13.95 0.82
C LYS A 256 -6.29 -14.63 1.45
N ALA A 257 -7.17 -13.84 2.07
CA ALA A 257 -8.35 -14.35 2.79
C ALA A 257 -9.65 -13.85 2.16
N SER A 258 -10.70 -14.68 2.14
CA SER A 258 -11.98 -14.36 1.48
C SER A 258 -12.65 -13.13 2.08
N HIS A 259 -12.59 -12.96 3.40
CA HIS A 259 -13.15 -11.84 4.16
C HIS A 259 -12.26 -10.58 4.18
N GLN A 260 -11.10 -10.56 3.50
CA GLN A 260 -10.19 -9.40 3.51
C GLN A 260 -10.84 -8.11 2.99
N THR A 261 -11.78 -8.22 2.04
CA THR A 261 -12.57 -7.07 1.54
C THR A 261 -13.46 -6.46 2.64
N GLU A 262 -13.95 -7.27 3.56
CA GLU A 262 -14.79 -6.83 4.68
C GLU A 262 -13.95 -6.14 5.74
N ILE A 263 -12.76 -6.70 6.04
CA ILE A 263 -11.76 -6.05 6.89
C ILE A 263 -11.37 -4.68 6.32
N PHE A 264 -11.17 -4.58 5.01
CA PHE A 264 -10.87 -3.31 4.33
C PHE A 264 -11.96 -2.27 4.61
N LEU A 265 -13.23 -2.59 4.31
CA LEU A 265 -14.35 -1.66 4.44
C LEU A 265 -14.62 -1.30 5.91
N GLU A 266 -14.52 -2.29 6.81
CA GLU A 266 -14.63 -2.07 8.25
C GLU A 266 -13.54 -1.11 8.75
N THR A 267 -12.28 -1.33 8.37
CA THR A 267 -11.17 -0.46 8.74
C THR A 267 -11.37 0.94 8.21
N PHE A 268 -11.75 1.08 6.93
CA PHE A 268 -11.98 2.39 6.32
C PHE A 268 -13.08 3.16 7.06
N SER A 269 -14.20 2.49 7.38
CA SER A 269 -15.27 3.06 8.19
C SER A 269 -14.80 3.51 9.58
N GLN A 270 -13.98 2.70 10.25
CA GLN A 270 -13.39 3.04 11.55
C GLN A 270 -12.45 4.27 11.45
N ARG A 271 -11.63 4.34 10.40
CA ARG A 271 -10.69 5.46 10.21
C ARG A 271 -11.41 6.76 9.86
N VAL A 272 -12.43 6.70 9.00
CA VAL A 272 -13.28 7.87 8.72
C VAL A 272 -13.90 8.41 10.01
N ARG A 273 -14.53 7.55 10.83
CA ARG A 273 -15.11 8.00 12.11
C ARG A 273 -14.07 8.55 13.08
N HIS A 274 -12.90 7.93 13.18
CA HIS A 274 -11.83 8.39 14.05
C HIS A 274 -11.27 9.75 13.63
N LEU A 275 -11.10 9.97 12.33
CA LEU A 275 -10.57 11.21 11.78
C LEU A 275 -11.64 12.27 11.53
N LEU A 276 -12.92 11.94 11.64
CA LEU A 276 -14.06 12.77 11.25
C LEU A 276 -13.99 14.24 11.70
N PRO A 277 -13.54 14.58 12.93
CA PRO A 277 -13.39 15.98 13.36
C PRO A 277 -12.39 16.79 12.51
N LYS A 278 -11.50 16.12 11.78
CA LYS A 278 -10.45 16.69 10.93
C LYS A 278 -10.80 16.66 9.44
N LEU A 279 -11.88 15.98 9.04
CA LEU A 279 -12.22 15.74 7.63
C LEU A 279 -13.24 16.76 7.11
N ASN A 280 -13.08 18.06 7.40
CA ASN A 280 -14.07 19.11 7.12
C ASN A 280 -14.13 19.56 5.64
N ASN A 281 -13.20 19.07 4.81
CA ASN A 281 -13.14 19.32 3.38
C ASN A 281 -13.35 18.04 2.56
N ILE A 282 -13.95 17.00 3.13
CA ILE A 282 -14.31 15.77 2.41
C ILE A 282 -15.82 15.70 2.25
N GLY A 283 -16.31 16.03 1.05
CA GLY A 283 -17.74 15.98 0.76
C GLY A 283 -18.24 14.57 0.45
N VAL A 284 -17.43 13.77 -0.28
CA VAL A 284 -17.86 12.47 -0.79
C VAL A 284 -16.76 11.42 -0.70
N LEU A 285 -17.13 10.22 -0.25
CA LEU A 285 -16.35 8.98 -0.37
C LEU A 285 -17.07 8.01 -1.30
N ASN A 286 -16.53 7.76 -2.50
CA ASN A 286 -17.10 6.82 -3.46
C ASN A 286 -16.25 5.54 -3.54
N PHE A 287 -16.77 4.47 -2.94
CA PHE A 287 -16.21 3.13 -3.00
C PHE A 287 -16.62 2.43 -4.30
N SER A 288 -15.70 2.41 -5.26
CA SER A 288 -15.93 1.86 -6.59
C SER A 288 -15.41 0.43 -6.72
N TRP A 289 -16.19 -0.44 -7.38
CA TRP A 289 -15.80 -1.82 -7.74
C TRP A 289 -15.60 -2.80 -6.56
N PHE A 290 -16.28 -2.57 -5.43
CA PHE A 290 -16.26 -3.50 -4.28
C PHE A 290 -17.26 -4.67 -4.39
N HIS A 291 -18.09 -4.71 -5.45
CA HIS A 291 -19.10 -5.75 -5.69
C HIS A 291 -20.08 -5.99 -4.51
N LYS A 292 -20.29 -4.96 -3.68
CA LYS A 292 -21.28 -4.87 -2.62
C LYS A 292 -22.07 -3.58 -2.82
N THR A 293 -23.28 -3.50 -2.29
CA THR A 293 -24.10 -2.28 -2.28
C THR A 293 -24.02 -1.53 -0.96
N GLU A 294 -23.63 -2.25 0.11
CA GLU A 294 -23.43 -1.68 1.44
C GLU A 294 -22.48 -2.53 2.30
N TRP A 295 -21.89 -1.87 3.29
CA TRP A 295 -21.15 -2.44 4.41
C TRP A 295 -21.34 -1.52 5.62
N HIS A 296 -22.28 -1.89 6.51
CA HIS A 296 -22.72 -1.04 7.62
C HIS A 296 -23.09 0.37 7.12
N ASP A 297 -22.38 1.40 7.60
CA ASP A 297 -22.66 2.80 7.27
C ASP A 297 -22.09 3.21 5.90
N LEU A 298 -21.22 2.40 5.30
CA LEU A 298 -20.71 2.62 3.95
C LEU A 298 -21.70 2.02 2.96
N LYS A 299 -22.58 2.83 2.38
CA LYS A 299 -23.62 2.35 1.45
C LYS A 299 -23.88 3.35 0.34
N ASP A 300 -24.50 2.92 -0.74
CA ASP A 300 -24.91 3.85 -1.80
C ASP A 300 -25.86 4.92 -1.23
N LYS A 301 -25.48 6.20 -1.38
CA LYS A 301 -26.18 7.36 -0.79
C LYS A 301 -26.26 7.32 0.74
N GLY A 302 -25.31 6.67 1.41
CA GLY A 302 -25.17 6.74 2.88
C GLY A 302 -24.59 8.09 3.31
N PHE A 303 -24.80 8.48 4.57
CA PHE A 303 -24.31 9.75 5.11
C PHE A 303 -23.70 9.54 6.48
N ILE A 304 -22.49 10.05 6.69
CA ILE A 304 -21.78 10.00 7.96
C ILE A 304 -21.85 11.40 8.59
N GLU A 305 -22.72 11.56 9.59
CA GLU A 305 -22.96 12.84 10.26
C GLU A 305 -21.73 13.33 11.01
N SER A 306 -21.43 14.62 10.87
CA SER A 306 -20.37 15.30 11.60
C SER A 306 -20.80 16.75 11.91
N PRO A 307 -21.06 17.09 13.18
CA PRO A 307 -21.51 18.44 13.56
C PRO A 307 -20.51 19.55 13.21
N SER A 308 -19.22 19.23 13.10
CA SER A 308 -18.18 20.19 12.71
C SER A 308 -18.03 20.37 11.20
N HIS A 309 -18.62 19.48 10.40
CA HIS A 309 -18.46 19.49 8.96
C HIS A 309 -19.37 20.55 8.32
N PRO A 310 -18.87 21.38 7.39
CA PRO A 310 -19.66 22.47 6.78
C PRO A 310 -20.89 21.98 5.99
N LEU A 311 -20.88 20.71 5.55
CA LEU A 311 -22.02 20.06 4.90
C LEU A 311 -22.85 19.16 5.85
N GLY A 312 -22.62 19.24 7.16
CA GLY A 312 -23.25 18.39 8.17
C GLY A 312 -22.71 16.96 8.25
N GLY A 313 -21.86 16.55 7.31
CA GLY A 313 -21.27 15.22 7.27
C GLY A 313 -20.66 14.88 5.90
N ILE A 314 -20.33 13.61 5.72
CA ILE A 314 -19.70 13.06 4.52
C ILE A 314 -20.67 12.11 3.82
N LEU A 315 -20.91 12.34 2.54
CA LEU A 315 -21.73 11.45 1.70
C LEU A 315 -20.91 10.24 1.25
N THR A 316 -21.53 9.08 1.22
CA THR A 316 -20.89 7.83 0.78
C THR A 316 -21.63 7.24 -0.42
N PHE A 317 -20.86 6.65 -1.33
CA PHE A 317 -21.37 5.87 -2.44
C PHE A 317 -20.69 4.52 -2.49
N MET A 318 -21.43 3.49 -2.92
CA MET A 318 -20.88 2.18 -3.20
C MET A 318 -21.43 1.69 -4.54
N ASN A 319 -20.68 1.93 -5.61
CA ASN A 319 -21.14 1.68 -6.97
C ASN A 319 -19.98 1.34 -7.93
N LYS A 320 -20.22 1.48 -9.23
CA LYS A 320 -19.24 1.20 -10.30
C LYS A 320 -19.01 2.48 -11.10
N ARG A 321 -18.25 3.41 -10.55
CA ARG A 321 -17.84 4.64 -11.22
C ARG A 321 -16.43 4.48 -11.79
N ASN A 322 -16.22 4.97 -13.01
CA ASN A 322 -14.86 5.08 -13.54
C ASN A 322 -14.12 6.27 -12.87
N PRO A 323 -12.79 6.20 -12.69
CA PRO A 323 -12.04 7.18 -11.89
C PRO A 323 -12.26 8.64 -12.28
N ALA A 324 -12.26 8.94 -13.58
CA ALA A 324 -12.32 10.29 -14.14
C ALA A 324 -13.66 10.60 -14.82
N GLU A 325 -14.70 9.77 -14.63
CA GLU A 325 -16.05 10.06 -15.11
C GLU A 325 -16.54 11.44 -14.63
N LYS A 326 -17.20 12.22 -15.50
CA LYS A 326 -17.68 13.56 -15.14
C LYS A 326 -18.52 13.53 -13.86
N LEU A 327 -18.22 14.42 -12.91
CA LEU A 327 -19.02 14.55 -11.71
C LEU A 327 -20.41 15.09 -12.06
N LYS A 328 -21.43 14.59 -11.36
CA LYS A 328 -22.80 15.11 -11.48
C LYS A 328 -22.85 16.56 -11.01
N ALA A 329 -23.86 17.31 -11.46
CA ALA A 329 -24.05 18.72 -11.12
C ALA A 329 -23.93 19.01 -9.61
N ASP A 330 -24.51 18.16 -8.75
CA ASP A 330 -24.43 18.30 -7.29
C ASP A 330 -22.98 18.29 -6.72
N TYR A 331 -22.02 17.76 -7.47
CA TYR A 331 -20.62 17.59 -7.08
C TYR A 331 -19.64 18.28 -8.02
N GLU A 332 -20.11 19.06 -9.01
CA GLU A 332 -19.26 19.60 -10.09
C GLU A 332 -18.15 20.54 -9.60
N ASN A 333 -18.36 21.18 -8.44
CA ASN A 333 -17.41 22.11 -7.83
C ASN A 333 -16.43 21.42 -6.86
N MET A 334 -16.54 20.11 -6.67
CA MET A 334 -15.64 19.36 -5.78
C MET A 334 -14.29 19.09 -6.45
N LEU A 335 -13.24 18.98 -5.63
CA LEU A 335 -11.94 18.50 -6.08
C LEU A 335 -11.99 16.97 -6.19
N LEU A 336 -11.85 16.45 -7.42
CA LEU A 336 -11.76 15.02 -7.65
C LEU A 336 -10.40 14.49 -7.16
N ILE A 337 -10.44 13.52 -6.24
CA ILE A 337 -9.29 12.75 -5.78
C ILE A 337 -9.45 11.31 -6.30
N ILE A 338 -8.49 10.83 -7.08
CA ILE A 338 -8.47 9.47 -7.62
C ILE A 338 -7.40 8.69 -6.87
N SER A 339 -7.80 7.67 -6.10
CA SER A 339 -6.86 6.68 -5.60
C SER A 339 -6.65 5.55 -6.62
N TYR A 340 -5.43 5.05 -6.73
CA TYR A 340 -5.14 3.84 -7.49
C TYR A 340 -4.24 2.88 -6.71
N ALA A 341 -4.42 1.58 -6.93
CA ALA A 341 -3.56 0.55 -6.38
C ALA A 341 -2.21 0.59 -7.11
N TRP A 342 -1.17 0.98 -6.38
CA TRP A 342 0.22 0.96 -6.81
C TRP A 342 0.97 -0.23 -6.20
N ASP A 343 2.03 -0.71 -6.85
CA ASP A 343 2.92 -1.75 -6.34
C ASP A 343 4.06 -1.19 -5.48
N GLY A 344 4.46 -1.94 -4.44
CA GLY A 344 5.56 -1.57 -3.54
C GLY A 344 6.93 -1.53 -4.19
N ASN A 345 7.12 -2.25 -5.30
CA ASN A 345 8.41 -2.46 -5.93
C ASN A 345 8.41 -2.21 -7.44
N ALA A 346 7.40 -1.52 -7.96
CA ALA A 346 7.36 -1.06 -9.34
C ALA A 346 7.33 0.47 -9.42
N LEU A 347 7.82 1.03 -10.52
CA LEU A 347 7.51 2.41 -10.91
C LEU A 347 6.01 2.56 -11.19
N PRO A 348 5.44 3.77 -11.07
CA PRO A 348 4.03 4.01 -11.39
C PRO A 348 3.70 3.50 -12.80
N GLY A 349 2.59 2.77 -12.91
CA GLY A 349 2.14 2.13 -14.14
C GLY A 349 2.50 0.66 -14.28
N ASN A 350 3.55 0.17 -13.57
CA ASN A 350 3.94 -1.24 -13.48
C ASN A 350 3.84 -2.02 -14.81
N GLU A 351 2.77 -2.79 -15.03
CA GLU A 351 2.52 -3.57 -16.25
C GLU A 351 2.49 -2.73 -17.55
N PHE A 352 2.24 -1.42 -17.44
CA PHE A 352 2.33 -0.46 -18.54
C PHE A 352 3.70 -0.54 -19.23
N TRP A 353 4.77 -0.69 -18.44
CA TRP A 353 6.14 -0.78 -18.94
C TRP A 353 6.44 -2.12 -19.64
N PHE A 354 5.59 -3.14 -19.45
CA PHE A 354 5.58 -4.36 -20.24
C PHE A 354 4.68 -4.29 -21.47
N GLY A 355 4.03 -3.14 -21.72
CA GLY A 355 3.07 -2.97 -22.81
C GLY A 355 1.67 -3.53 -22.51
N SER A 356 1.38 -3.92 -21.27
CA SER A 356 0.04 -4.36 -20.87
C SER A 356 -0.74 -3.16 -20.30
N LEU A 357 -1.67 -2.64 -21.09
CA LEU A 357 -2.37 -1.38 -20.81
C LEU A 357 -3.63 -1.54 -19.94
N ASN A 358 -4.08 -2.78 -19.71
CA ASN A 358 -5.36 -3.07 -19.05
C ASN A 358 -5.29 -4.19 -17.99
N GLY A 359 -4.08 -4.70 -17.69
CA GLY A 359 -3.91 -5.87 -16.83
C GLY A 359 -4.37 -5.65 -15.39
N SER A 360 -4.23 -4.43 -14.89
CA SER A 360 -4.58 -4.08 -13.51
C SER A 360 -4.97 -2.60 -13.39
N ASN A 361 -5.00 -2.08 -12.16
CA ASN A 361 -5.30 -0.67 -11.94
C ASN A 361 -4.10 0.23 -12.30
N ASP A 362 -2.87 -0.20 -12.02
CA ASP A 362 -1.62 0.50 -12.36
C ASP A 362 -1.56 0.97 -13.82
N PRO A 363 -1.61 0.07 -14.84
CA PRO A 363 -1.50 0.47 -16.22
C PRO A 363 -2.71 1.28 -16.70
N SER A 364 -3.91 0.99 -16.18
CA SER A 364 -5.09 1.76 -16.53
C SER A 364 -4.98 3.22 -16.06
N THR A 365 -4.42 3.45 -14.88
CA THR A 365 -4.18 4.81 -14.37
C THR A 365 -3.06 5.49 -15.14
N ALA A 366 -1.98 4.78 -15.47
CA ALA A 366 -0.94 5.30 -16.37
C ALA A 366 -1.50 5.73 -17.73
N CYS A 367 -2.42 4.95 -18.30
CA CYS A 367 -3.08 5.25 -19.56
C CYS A 367 -4.12 6.38 -19.51
N SER A 368 -4.62 6.74 -18.34
CA SER A 368 -5.69 7.74 -18.19
C SER A 368 -5.23 9.04 -17.56
N THR A 369 -3.97 9.13 -17.14
CA THR A 369 -3.40 10.25 -16.36
C THR A 369 -1.93 10.48 -16.76
N LEU A 370 -1.21 11.32 -16.02
CA LEU A 370 0.21 11.62 -16.24
C LEU A 370 1.13 11.01 -15.16
N ILE A 371 0.70 9.96 -14.44
CA ILE A 371 1.50 9.38 -13.35
C ILE A 371 2.84 8.79 -13.83
N THR A 372 2.95 8.38 -15.09
CA THR A 372 4.20 7.84 -15.67
C THR A 372 5.31 8.87 -15.73
N GLU A 373 4.97 10.16 -15.78
CA GLU A 373 5.89 11.29 -15.77
C GLU A 373 5.92 11.94 -14.39
N LEU A 374 4.75 12.24 -13.82
CA LEU A 374 4.61 13.03 -12.60
C LEU A 374 5.01 12.25 -11.34
N HIS A 375 4.77 10.94 -11.31
CA HIS A 375 5.08 10.06 -10.17
C HIS A 375 6.37 9.26 -10.38
N ASN A 376 7.06 9.44 -11.50
CA ASN A 376 8.31 8.74 -11.80
C ASN A 376 9.56 9.52 -11.35
N PRO A 377 10.32 9.03 -10.35
CA PRO A 377 11.48 9.73 -9.80
C PRO A 377 12.62 9.93 -10.79
N HIS A 378 12.68 9.14 -11.87
CA HIS A 378 13.71 9.26 -12.90
C HIS A 378 13.39 10.36 -13.93
N ILE A 379 12.12 10.73 -14.07
CA ILE A 379 11.65 11.79 -14.96
C ILE A 379 11.48 13.10 -14.18
N ASN A 380 10.73 13.07 -13.08
CA ASN A 380 10.38 14.26 -12.29
C ASN A 380 11.33 14.50 -11.09
N GLN A 381 12.62 14.70 -11.38
CA GLN A 381 13.68 14.77 -10.35
C GLN A 381 13.57 15.97 -9.38
N GLN A 382 12.79 17.00 -9.71
CA GLN A 382 12.67 18.21 -8.89
C GLN A 382 11.60 18.06 -7.80
N TRP A 383 10.48 17.41 -8.11
CA TRP A 383 9.33 17.28 -7.20
C TRP A 383 9.29 15.93 -6.47
N HIS A 384 10.10 14.95 -6.90
CA HIS A 384 10.28 13.67 -6.20
C HIS A 384 11.25 13.69 -5.03
N ARG A 385 11.94 14.82 -4.79
CA ARG A 385 12.77 14.96 -3.60
C ARG A 385 11.88 14.84 -2.38
N ALA A 386 12.18 13.91 -1.47
CA ALA A 386 11.52 13.80 -0.18
C ALA A 386 11.57 15.15 0.56
N ARG A 387 10.58 16.01 0.31
CA ARG A 387 10.37 17.24 1.06
C ARG A 387 9.72 16.79 2.36
N ARG A 388 10.37 17.13 3.48
CA ARG A 388 9.68 17.14 4.77
C ARG A 388 8.53 18.15 4.65
N GLN A 389 7.34 17.70 4.27
CA GLN A 389 6.15 18.20 4.94
C GLN A 389 6.06 17.43 6.25
N LEU A 390 6.93 17.81 7.19
CA LEU A 390 6.52 17.71 8.58
C LEU A 390 5.34 18.68 8.64
N SER A 391 4.13 18.17 8.85
CA SER A 391 3.09 18.96 9.49
C SER A 391 3.73 19.50 10.79
N THR A 392 4.23 20.74 10.73
CA THR A 392 4.75 21.48 11.88
C THR A 392 3.64 22.30 12.53
N SER A 393 2.48 21.67 12.63
CA SER A 393 1.34 22.13 13.39
C SER A 393 0.50 20.90 13.72
N PHE A 394 0.97 20.14 14.71
CA PHE A 394 0.19 19.16 15.45
C PHE A 394 0.05 19.64 16.88
#